data_AF-A0A498SRR0-F1
#
_entry.id   AF-A0A498SRR0-F1
#
_cell.length_a   1.000
_cell.length_b   1.000
_cell.length_c   1.000
_cell.angle_alpha   90.00
_cell.angle_beta   90.00
_cell.angle_gamma   90.00
#
_symmetry.space_group_name_H-M   'P 1'
#
loop_
_entity.id
_entity.type
_entity.pdbx_description
1 polymer ?
#
loop_
_entity_poly.entity_id
_entity_poly.type
_entity_poly.pdbx_seq_one_letter_code
_entity_poly.pdbx_strand_id
1 'polypeptide(L)'
;MKSVTWYLSLSVILWISQTIDTVLFHKKHELLMNDVFQRKPNEIRNKKTFIILKFQPCYICAAEWKLQNGNRRVIIEQAKLAEDEDKCEATVVREVEDALKMMQPESWQNTAINGSVLKQDTEKFLNENEKLLSVDQFRKKLAILSSRWEKYRMQQDFNKWTTLRHWLRLPGLRHRLQVLEKDLKSEKQSRRLRRLLHRVQHVQNILQTVRKKLQDAYAVLHLEGKSPYSETALQKRFVAAMDYKVLQSRRRHFALKRKLSPSYQSRTIKCDHLYQLSCF
;
A
#
# COMPACT_ATOMS: atom_id res chain seq x y z
N MET A 1 -14.72 33.22 -19.43
CA MET A 1 -14.54 32.30 -18.28
C MET A 1 -15.01 30.87 -18.62
N LYS A 2 -14.41 30.21 -19.63
CA LYS A 2 -14.80 28.84 -20.06
C LYS A 2 -13.67 27.79 -20.01
N SER A 3 -12.46 28.13 -19.55
CA SER A 3 -11.33 27.18 -19.56
C SER A 3 -11.17 26.37 -18.27
N VAL A 4 -11.54 26.91 -17.10
CA VAL A 4 -11.33 26.22 -15.81
C VAL A 4 -12.23 24.99 -15.66
N THR A 5 -13.47 25.07 -16.14
CA THR A 5 -14.42 23.95 -16.10
C THR A 5 -13.97 22.79 -16.99
N TRP A 6 -13.28 23.05 -18.10
CA TRP A 6 -12.75 22.01 -18.99
C TRP A 6 -11.58 21.23 -18.37
N TYR A 7 -10.68 21.90 -17.67
CA TYR A 7 -9.56 21.25 -16.96
C TYR A 7 -10.04 20.40 -15.78
N LEU A 8 -11.08 20.83 -15.06
CA LEU A 8 -11.69 20.06 -13.99
C LEU A 8 -12.43 18.83 -14.52
N SER A 9 -13.11 18.94 -15.67
CA SER A 9 -13.75 17.79 -16.31
C SER A 9 -12.73 16.76 -16.80
N LEU A 10 -11.63 17.18 -17.42
CA LEU A 10 -10.58 16.29 -17.89
C LEU A 10 -9.83 15.61 -16.74
N SER A 11 -9.56 16.32 -15.64
CA SER A 11 -8.91 15.72 -14.46
C SER A 11 -9.82 14.70 -13.78
N VAL A 12 -11.14 14.96 -13.70
CA VAL A 12 -12.12 14.01 -13.17
C VAL A 12 -12.29 12.80 -14.10
N ILE A 13 -12.30 12.98 -15.42
CA ILE A 13 -12.39 11.87 -16.39
C ILE A 13 -11.12 11.01 -16.37
N LEU A 14 -9.93 11.61 -16.28
CA LEU A 14 -8.66 10.88 -16.10
C LEU A 14 -8.64 10.12 -14.77
N TRP A 15 -9.17 10.72 -13.70
CA TRP A 15 -9.27 10.09 -12.39
C TRP A 15 -10.29 8.94 -12.36
N ILE A 16 -11.43 9.08 -13.03
CA ILE A 16 -12.44 8.02 -13.17
C ILE A 16 -11.93 6.87 -14.05
N SER A 17 -11.26 7.18 -15.18
CA SER A 17 -10.67 6.16 -16.06
C SER A 17 -9.56 5.37 -15.36
N GLN A 18 -8.70 6.05 -14.60
CA GLN A 18 -7.65 5.40 -13.81
C GLN A 18 -8.20 4.60 -12.61
N THR A 19 -9.33 5.04 -12.01
CA THR A 19 -9.93 4.32 -10.88
C THR A 19 -10.68 3.07 -11.32
N ILE A 20 -11.32 3.06 -12.49
CA ILE A 20 -11.98 1.87 -13.04
C ILE A 20 -10.97 0.76 -13.32
N ASP A 21 -9.81 1.08 -13.91
CA ASP A 21 -8.73 0.10 -14.13
C ASP A 21 -8.16 -0.45 -12.81
N THR A 22 -8.07 0.37 -11.76
CA THR A 22 -7.62 -0.10 -10.44
C THR A 22 -8.67 -0.93 -9.70
N VAL A 23 -9.96 -0.59 -9.80
CA VAL A 23 -11.06 -1.31 -9.12
C VAL A 23 -11.32 -2.68 -9.78
N LEU A 24 -11.25 -2.77 -11.11
CA LEU A 24 -11.34 -4.04 -11.84
C LEU A 24 -10.15 -4.98 -11.53
N PHE A 25 -8.98 -4.44 -11.22
CA PHE A 25 -7.82 -5.22 -10.83
C PHE A 25 -7.78 -5.59 -9.34
N HIS A 26 -8.26 -4.72 -8.44
CA HIS A 26 -8.29 -4.94 -6.99
C HIS A 26 -9.09 -6.20 -6.64
N LYS A 27 -10.28 -6.36 -7.23
CA LYS A 27 -11.15 -7.53 -7.03
C LYS A 27 -10.56 -8.86 -7.55
N LYS A 28 -9.54 -8.82 -8.41
CA LYS A 28 -8.92 -9.99 -9.05
C LYS A 28 -7.59 -10.40 -8.41
N HIS A 29 -6.98 -9.54 -7.59
CA HIS A 29 -5.65 -9.76 -7.01
C HIS A 29 -5.62 -10.02 -5.50
N GLU A 30 -6.70 -9.75 -4.75
CA GLU A 30 -6.83 -10.22 -3.35
C GLU A 30 -6.68 -11.75 -3.23
N LEU A 31 -6.97 -12.50 -4.29
CA LEU A 31 -6.83 -13.96 -4.33
C LEU A 31 -5.39 -14.48 -4.50
N LEU A 32 -4.37 -13.62 -4.73
CA LEU A 32 -3.01 -14.08 -5.06
C LEU A 32 -1.91 -13.70 -4.06
N MET A 33 -2.20 -12.89 -3.04
CA MET A 33 -1.17 -12.35 -2.14
C MET A 33 -1.07 -13.05 -0.76
N ASN A 34 -1.95 -14.01 -0.43
CA ASN A 34 -2.03 -14.53 0.94
C ASN A 34 -1.14 -15.73 1.30
N ASP A 35 -0.53 -16.45 0.38
CA ASP A 35 0.29 -17.62 0.73
C ASP A 35 1.73 -17.46 0.25
N VAL A 36 2.68 -17.18 1.14
CA VAL A 36 4.03 -17.82 1.27
C VAL A 36 4.75 -17.23 2.51
N PHE A 37 4.17 -17.30 3.71
CA PHE A 37 4.98 -17.21 4.95
C PHE A 37 4.96 -18.50 5.76
N GLN A 38 4.45 -19.59 5.18
CA GLN A 38 4.54 -20.93 5.74
C GLN A 38 5.12 -21.90 4.70
N ARG A 39 6.44 -21.85 4.49
CA ARG A 39 7.19 -23.07 4.14
C ARG A 39 8.41 -23.17 5.04
N LYS A 40 8.35 -24.15 5.95
CA LYS A 40 9.46 -24.63 6.77
C LYS A 40 10.64 -25.02 5.87
N PRO A 41 11.89 -24.83 6.31
CA PRO A 41 13.03 -25.37 5.61
C PRO A 41 13.12 -26.85 5.93
N ASN A 42 12.88 -27.72 4.96
CA ASN A 42 13.45 -29.05 5.01
C ASN A 42 13.78 -29.53 3.59
N GLU A 43 15.03 -29.96 3.49
CA GLU A 43 15.48 -31.04 2.62
C GLU A 43 15.69 -30.72 1.14
N ILE A 44 16.91 -30.25 0.80
CA ILE A 44 17.73 -30.89 -0.25
C ILE A 44 19.20 -30.85 0.19
N ARG A 45 19.73 -32.02 0.56
CA ARG A 45 21.18 -32.30 0.59
C ARG A 45 21.71 -32.18 -0.84
N ASN A 46 22.64 -31.28 -1.08
CA ASN A 46 23.90 -31.63 -1.72
C ASN A 46 24.94 -30.52 -1.52
N LYS A 47 26.09 -30.96 -0.98
CA LYS A 47 27.24 -30.14 -0.62
C LYS A 47 27.84 -29.48 -1.86
N LYS A 48 27.62 -28.18 -2.01
CA LYS A 48 28.64 -27.23 -2.52
C LYS A 48 28.44 -25.92 -1.76
N THR A 49 29.55 -25.44 -1.23
CA THR A 49 29.72 -24.33 -0.31
C THR A 49 29.02 -23.07 -0.83
N PHE A 50 27.74 -22.91 -0.49
CA PHE A 50 27.04 -21.65 -0.64
C PHE A 50 27.48 -20.76 0.51
N ILE A 51 28.37 -19.82 0.23
CA ILE A 51 28.54 -18.64 1.06
C ILE A 51 27.16 -17.97 1.08
N ILE A 52 26.38 -18.23 2.12
CA ILE A 52 25.15 -17.48 2.41
C ILE A 52 25.62 -16.11 2.89
N LEU A 53 25.99 -15.25 1.94
CA LEU A 53 25.83 -13.81 2.12
C LEU A 53 24.37 -13.64 2.55
N LYS A 54 24.16 -13.14 3.77
CA LYS A 54 22.85 -12.71 4.27
C LYS A 54 22.33 -11.59 3.36
N PHE A 55 21.82 -11.96 2.19
CA PHE A 55 21.08 -11.06 1.32
C PHE A 55 19.79 -10.74 2.07
N GLN A 56 19.61 -9.48 2.45
CA GLN A 56 18.29 -8.98 2.83
C GLN A 56 17.29 -9.40 1.74
N PRO A 57 16.10 -9.91 2.11
CA PRO A 57 15.10 -10.28 1.13
C PRO A 57 14.70 -9.03 0.35
N CYS A 58 15.11 -8.97 -0.92
CA CYS A 58 14.68 -7.94 -1.84
C CYS A 58 13.19 -8.15 -2.13
N TYR A 59 12.32 -7.40 -1.43
CA TYR A 59 10.87 -7.53 -1.55
C TYR A 59 10.38 -7.37 -2.99
N ILE A 60 11.00 -6.45 -3.73
CA ILE A 60 10.66 -6.20 -5.13
C ILE A 60 11.13 -7.33 -6.05
N CYS A 61 12.27 -7.97 -5.76
CA CYS A 61 12.76 -9.13 -6.50
C CYS A 61 11.85 -10.34 -6.30
N ALA A 62 11.33 -10.55 -5.09
CA ALA A 62 10.34 -11.60 -4.83
C ALA A 62 9.03 -11.34 -5.60
N ALA A 63 8.61 -10.07 -5.71
CA ALA A 63 7.45 -9.69 -6.50
C ALA A 63 7.65 -9.88 -8.01
N GLU A 64 8.83 -9.52 -8.52
CA GLU A 64 9.26 -9.78 -9.90
C GLU A 64 9.22 -11.29 -10.20
N TRP A 65 9.82 -12.12 -9.36
CA TRP A 65 9.83 -13.58 -9.53
C TRP A 65 8.41 -14.16 -9.59
N LYS A 66 7.52 -13.68 -8.71
CA LYS A 66 6.09 -14.09 -8.72
C LYS A 66 5.38 -13.68 -10.00
N LEU A 67 5.67 -12.50 -10.55
CA LEU A 67 5.09 -12.05 -11.81
C LEU A 67 5.59 -12.88 -13.00
N GLN A 68 6.88 -13.22 -13.03
CA GLN A 68 7.47 -14.00 -14.11
C GLN A 68 6.95 -15.46 -14.13
N ASN A 69 6.70 -16.04 -12.96
CA ASN A 69 6.22 -17.42 -12.81
C ASN A 69 4.71 -17.56 -12.67
N GLY A 70 3.97 -16.46 -12.66
CA GLY A 70 2.50 -16.48 -12.64
C GLY A 70 1.91 -16.77 -14.02
N ASN A 71 0.69 -17.30 -14.05
CA ASN A 71 -0.07 -17.55 -15.28
C ASN A 71 -0.35 -16.28 -16.12
N ARG A 72 -0.09 -15.09 -15.56
CA ARG A 72 -0.21 -13.80 -16.25
C ARG A 72 1.16 -13.18 -16.42
N ARG A 73 1.85 -13.54 -17.50
CA ARG A 73 3.01 -12.76 -17.96
C ARG A 73 2.52 -11.37 -18.33
N VAL A 74 2.87 -10.37 -17.53
CA VAL A 74 2.73 -8.98 -17.96
C VAL A 74 3.71 -8.80 -19.12
N ILE A 75 3.21 -8.39 -20.29
CA ILE A 75 4.05 -7.98 -21.41
C ILE A 75 4.77 -6.70 -20.96
N ILE A 76 5.95 -6.87 -20.40
CA ILE A 76 6.85 -5.77 -20.09
C ILE A 76 7.44 -5.36 -21.43
N GLU A 77 7.31 -4.09 -21.82
CA GLU A 77 8.04 -3.54 -22.96
C GLU A 77 9.53 -3.88 -22.80
N GLN A 78 9.97 -4.88 -23.54
CA GLN A 78 11.39 -5.21 -23.64
C GLN A 78 12.06 -4.10 -24.44
N ALA A 79 13.34 -3.82 -24.12
CA ALA A 79 14.13 -2.89 -24.92
C ALA A 79 14.19 -3.41 -26.35
N LYS A 80 13.54 -2.71 -27.28
CA LYS A 80 13.61 -3.00 -28.70
C LYS A 80 14.90 -2.39 -29.26
N LEU A 81 15.97 -3.16 -29.20
CA LEU A 81 17.27 -2.75 -29.77
C LEU A 81 17.18 -2.47 -31.27
N ALA A 82 16.27 -3.13 -31.98
CA ALA A 82 16.00 -2.86 -33.40
C ALA A 82 15.53 -1.42 -33.67
N GLU A 83 14.88 -0.75 -32.71
CA GLU A 83 14.48 0.66 -32.84
C GLU A 83 15.66 1.63 -32.59
N ASP A 84 16.77 1.12 -32.04
CA ASP A 84 17.98 1.90 -31.74
C ASP A 84 19.03 1.83 -32.86
N GLU A 85 18.97 0.84 -33.76
CA GLU A 85 19.95 0.68 -34.86
C GLU A 85 19.99 1.88 -35.80
N ASP A 86 18.83 2.50 -36.08
CA ASP A 86 18.73 3.69 -36.94
C ASP A 86 19.06 5.01 -36.21
N LYS A 87 19.29 4.97 -34.88
CA LYS A 87 19.50 6.16 -34.07
C LYS A 87 20.98 6.40 -33.79
N CYS A 88 21.37 7.67 -33.76
CA CYS A 88 22.67 8.03 -33.22
C CYS A 88 22.74 7.65 -31.73
N GLU A 89 23.87 7.06 -31.33
CA GLU A 89 24.17 6.58 -29.98
C GLU A 89 23.97 7.67 -28.93
N ALA A 90 24.33 8.91 -29.27
CA ALA A 90 24.15 10.06 -28.39
C ALA A 90 22.67 10.36 -28.07
N THR A 91 21.77 10.05 -29.00
CA THR A 91 20.32 10.14 -28.82
C THR A 91 19.83 9.01 -27.93
N VAL A 92 20.27 7.77 -28.17
CA VAL A 92 19.91 6.61 -27.35
C VAL A 92 20.32 6.84 -25.88
N VAL A 93 21.53 7.34 -25.63
CA VAL A 93 21.99 7.67 -24.27
C VAL A 93 21.09 8.71 -23.60
N ARG A 94 20.66 9.74 -24.35
CA ARG A 94 19.76 10.79 -23.84
C ARG A 94 18.37 10.22 -23.51
N GLU A 95 17.80 9.41 -24.40
CA GLU A 95 16.50 8.75 -24.14
C GLU A 95 16.54 7.88 -22.88
N VAL A 96 17.62 7.12 -22.68
CA VAL A 96 17.78 6.30 -21.47
C VAL A 96 17.93 7.19 -20.23
N GLU A 97 18.69 8.28 -20.31
CA GLU A 97 18.85 9.24 -19.23
C GLU A 97 17.50 9.87 -18.84
N ASP A 98 16.70 10.31 -19.82
CA ASP A 98 15.40 10.93 -19.59
C ASP A 98 14.38 9.92 -19.04
N ALA A 99 14.40 8.68 -19.54
CA ALA A 99 13.60 7.60 -18.97
C ALA A 99 13.95 7.36 -17.49
N LEU A 100 15.24 7.30 -17.14
CA LEU A 100 15.69 7.12 -15.76
C LEU A 100 15.30 8.30 -14.86
N LYS A 101 15.30 9.54 -15.37
CA LYS A 101 14.79 10.70 -14.63
C LYS A 101 13.30 10.54 -14.30
N MET A 102 12.49 10.16 -15.29
CA MET A 102 11.05 9.94 -15.11
C MET A 102 10.70 8.73 -14.23
N MET A 103 11.65 7.79 -14.05
CA MET A 103 11.48 6.62 -13.18
C MET A 103 11.75 6.90 -11.71
N GLN A 104 12.33 8.05 -11.36
CA GLN A 104 12.60 8.40 -9.97
C GLN A 104 11.29 8.55 -9.19
N PRO A 105 11.18 8.02 -7.94
CA PRO A 105 9.96 8.12 -7.13
C PRO A 105 9.41 9.53 -7.01
N GLU A 106 10.29 10.53 -6.93
CA GLU A 106 9.93 11.94 -6.83
C GLU A 106 9.11 12.46 -8.02
N SER A 107 9.18 11.79 -9.18
CA SER A 107 8.49 12.20 -10.41
C SER A 107 7.07 11.66 -10.56
N TRP A 108 6.69 10.61 -9.82
CA TRP A 108 5.41 9.92 -10.02
C TRP A 108 4.72 9.46 -8.72
N GLN A 109 5.42 9.44 -7.58
CA GLN A 109 4.86 8.94 -6.34
C GLN A 109 3.71 9.83 -5.88
N ASN A 110 2.54 9.22 -5.69
CA ASN A 110 1.37 9.91 -5.20
C ASN A 110 1.45 10.01 -3.66
N THR A 111 1.54 11.25 -3.16
CA THR A 111 1.59 11.59 -1.74
C THR A 111 0.40 12.46 -1.31
N ALA A 112 -0.72 12.40 -2.03
CA ALA A 112 -1.89 13.24 -1.77
C ALA A 112 -2.47 13.05 -0.36
N ILE A 113 -2.51 11.81 0.12
CA ILE A 113 -2.86 11.48 1.51
C ILE A 113 -1.58 11.16 2.28
N ASN A 114 -1.35 11.90 3.35
CA ASN A 114 -0.26 11.65 4.27
C ASN A 114 -0.63 10.52 5.24
N GLY A 115 0.05 9.37 5.08
CA GLY A 115 -0.21 8.18 5.89
C GLY A 115 0.11 8.36 7.38
N SER A 116 1.12 9.15 7.75
CA SER A 116 1.46 9.36 9.17
C SER A 116 0.37 10.16 9.88
N VAL A 117 -0.15 11.21 9.23
CA VAL A 117 -1.26 12.02 9.74
C VAL A 117 -2.53 11.16 9.82
N LEU A 118 -2.83 10.38 8.78
CA LEU A 118 -4.02 9.50 8.79
C LEU A 118 -3.97 8.46 9.92
N LYS A 119 -2.80 7.89 10.22
CA LYS A 119 -2.59 7.00 11.37
C LYS A 119 -2.84 7.73 12.69
N GLN A 120 -2.26 8.92 12.87
CA GLN A 120 -2.46 9.72 14.07
C GLN A 120 -3.94 10.09 14.27
N ASP A 121 -4.61 10.54 13.21
CA ASP A 121 -6.05 10.84 13.22
C ASP A 121 -6.89 9.61 13.60
N THR A 122 -6.49 8.43 13.12
CA THR A 122 -7.15 7.17 13.42
C THR A 122 -7.01 6.79 14.88
N GLU A 123 -5.78 6.83 15.42
CA GLU A 123 -5.56 6.53 16.84
C GLU A 123 -6.25 7.55 17.73
N LYS A 124 -6.21 8.84 17.37
CA LYS A 124 -6.93 9.90 18.08
C LYS A 124 -8.43 9.62 18.10
N PHE A 125 -9.03 9.32 16.95
CA PHE A 125 -10.45 8.97 16.87
C PHE A 125 -10.82 7.72 17.67
N LEU A 126 -9.98 6.68 17.61
CA LEU A 126 -10.21 5.42 18.31
C LEU A 126 -10.05 5.55 19.83
N ASN A 127 -9.14 6.42 20.30
CA ASN A 127 -8.88 6.67 21.72
C ASN A 127 -9.84 7.71 22.33
N GLU A 128 -10.27 8.72 21.56
CA GLU A 128 -11.28 9.70 21.97
C GLU A 128 -12.69 9.09 22.12
N ASN A 129 -12.84 7.80 21.81
CA ASN A 129 -14.04 7.01 22.05
C ASN A 129 -14.49 6.91 23.51
N GLU A 130 -13.79 7.50 24.45
CA GLU A 130 -14.29 7.63 25.81
C GLU A 130 -15.29 8.80 25.97
N LYS A 131 -15.31 9.79 25.05
CA LYS A 131 -16.17 10.99 25.18
C LYS A 131 -17.44 10.97 24.32
N LEU A 132 -18.54 11.43 24.95
CA LEU A 132 -19.83 12.06 24.55
C LEU A 132 -20.53 11.82 23.18
N LEU A 133 -19.90 11.21 22.16
CA LEU A 133 -20.55 11.01 20.86
C LEU A 133 -21.67 9.96 20.93
N SER A 134 -22.80 10.25 20.27
CA SER A 134 -23.86 9.25 20.06
C SER A 134 -23.39 8.15 19.10
N VAL A 135 -24.06 6.99 19.13
CA VAL A 135 -23.73 5.85 18.25
C VAL A 135 -23.81 6.25 16.78
N ASP A 136 -24.81 7.04 16.39
CA ASP A 136 -24.98 7.48 15.00
C ASP A 136 -23.89 8.47 14.55
N GLN A 137 -23.51 9.41 15.42
CA GLN A 137 -22.41 10.32 15.14
C GLN A 137 -21.08 9.57 15.01
N PHE A 138 -20.86 8.59 15.89
CA PHE A 138 -19.69 7.73 15.82
C PHE A 138 -19.65 6.93 14.51
N ARG A 139 -20.77 6.31 14.11
CA ARG A 139 -20.89 5.58 12.84
C ARG A 139 -20.61 6.47 11.63
N LYS A 140 -21.15 7.69 11.60
CA LYS A 140 -20.90 8.66 10.51
C LYS A 140 -19.41 9.03 10.41
N LYS A 141 -18.77 9.33 11.55
CA LYS A 141 -17.33 9.65 11.58
C LYS A 141 -16.47 8.45 11.17
N LEU A 142 -16.82 7.25 11.61
CA LEU A 142 -16.12 6.02 11.24
C LEU A 142 -16.23 5.74 9.73
N ALA A 143 -17.40 5.98 9.12
CA ALA A 143 -17.58 5.84 7.68
C ALA A 143 -16.69 6.82 6.88
N ILE A 144 -16.59 8.07 7.33
CA ILE A 144 -15.68 9.06 6.73
C ILE A 144 -14.22 8.61 6.85
N LEU A 145 -13.81 8.14 8.03
CA LEU A 145 -12.45 7.64 8.26
C LEU A 145 -12.15 6.41 7.40
N SER A 146 -13.10 5.48 7.28
CA SER A 146 -12.98 4.30 6.43
C SER A 146 -12.80 4.68 4.97
N SER A 147 -13.58 5.63 4.47
CA SER A 147 -13.43 6.14 3.09
C SER A 147 -12.08 6.81 2.85
N ARG A 148 -11.52 7.53 3.83
CA ARG A 148 -10.16 8.08 3.74
C ARG A 148 -9.10 6.99 3.65
N TRP A 149 -9.23 5.93 4.45
CA TRP A 149 -8.33 4.78 4.40
C TRP A 149 -8.40 4.02 3.08
N GLU A 150 -9.60 3.85 2.51
CA GLU A 150 -9.77 3.24 1.19
C GLU A 150 -9.03 4.04 0.11
N LYS A 151 -9.16 5.37 0.11
CA LYS A 151 -8.39 6.24 -0.80
C LYS A 151 -6.89 6.14 -0.59
N TYR A 152 -6.44 6.07 0.67
CA TYR A 152 -5.03 5.87 0.98
C TYR A 152 -4.52 4.51 0.47
N ARG A 153 -5.32 3.44 0.57
CA ARG A 153 -4.96 2.13 0.01
C ARG A 153 -4.81 2.17 -1.51
N MET A 154 -5.74 2.80 -2.22
CA MET A 154 -5.61 2.99 -3.67
C MET A 154 -4.32 3.73 -4.03
N GLN A 155 -3.96 4.77 -3.26
CA GLN A 155 -2.69 5.49 -3.43
C GLN A 155 -1.47 4.59 -3.18
N GLN A 156 -1.49 3.76 -2.12
CA GLN A 156 -0.41 2.81 -1.82
C GLN A 156 -0.25 1.76 -2.91
N ASP A 157 -1.36 1.18 -3.38
CA ASP A 157 -1.37 0.19 -4.45
C ASP A 157 -0.83 0.79 -5.75
N PHE A 158 -1.29 1.99 -6.12
CA PHE A 158 -0.74 2.71 -7.28
C PHE A 158 0.78 2.87 -7.16
N ASN A 159 1.26 3.38 -6.02
CA ASN A 159 2.69 3.58 -5.81
C ASN A 159 3.47 2.25 -5.91
N LYS A 160 2.95 1.20 -5.28
CA LYS A 160 3.60 -0.12 -5.23
C LYS A 160 3.70 -0.74 -6.62
N TRP A 161 2.62 -0.66 -7.40
CA TRP A 161 2.57 -1.15 -8.78
C TRP A 161 3.47 -0.34 -9.72
N THR A 162 3.43 0.98 -9.63
CA THR A 162 4.27 1.85 -10.45
C THR A 162 5.75 1.62 -10.16
N THR A 163 6.11 1.43 -8.89
CA THR A 163 7.48 1.05 -8.48
C THR A 163 7.92 -0.26 -9.15
N LEU A 164 7.06 -1.28 -9.12
CA LEU A 164 7.34 -2.58 -9.74
C LEU A 164 7.44 -2.50 -11.27
N ARG A 165 6.58 -1.72 -11.93
CA ARG A 165 6.66 -1.49 -13.38
C ARG A 165 7.99 -0.83 -13.77
N HIS A 166 8.40 0.20 -13.04
CA HIS A 166 9.70 0.84 -13.29
C HIS A 166 10.86 -0.12 -13.02
N TRP A 167 10.80 -0.91 -11.95
CA TRP A 167 11.81 -1.93 -11.67
C TRP A 167 12.00 -2.91 -12.83
N LEU A 168 10.90 -3.42 -13.39
CA LEU A 168 10.90 -4.37 -14.49
C LEU A 168 11.47 -3.80 -15.80
N ARG A 169 11.50 -2.46 -15.96
CA ARG A 169 12.10 -1.79 -17.12
C ARG A 169 13.62 -1.63 -17.00
N LEU A 170 14.18 -1.63 -15.79
CA LEU A 170 15.61 -1.41 -15.56
C LEU A 170 16.53 -2.40 -16.32
N PRO A 171 16.23 -3.72 -16.41
CA PRO A 171 17.05 -4.64 -17.17
C PRO A 171 17.17 -4.25 -18.64
N GLY A 172 16.09 -3.81 -19.27
CA GLY A 172 16.09 -3.36 -20.67
C GLY A 172 16.97 -2.12 -20.89
N LEU A 173 16.83 -1.11 -20.01
CA LEU A 173 17.67 0.10 -20.07
C LEU A 173 19.14 -0.21 -19.83
N ARG A 174 19.44 -1.11 -18.88
CA ARG A 174 20.80 -1.58 -18.62
C ARG A 174 21.39 -2.27 -19.84
N HIS A 175 20.61 -3.11 -20.50
CA HIS A 175 21.07 -3.83 -21.68
C HIS A 175 21.41 -2.87 -22.83
N ARG A 176 20.54 -1.89 -23.11
CA ARG A 176 20.80 -0.82 -24.11
C ARG A 176 22.14 -0.13 -23.84
N LEU A 177 22.40 0.28 -22.59
CA LEU A 177 23.67 0.92 -22.22
C LEU A 177 24.89 -0.01 -22.36
N GLN A 178 24.74 -1.31 -22.08
CA GLN A 178 25.82 -2.29 -22.20
C GLN A 178 26.23 -2.56 -23.66
N VAL A 179 25.25 -2.61 -24.58
CA VAL A 179 25.52 -2.73 -26.01
C VAL A 179 26.31 -1.51 -26.48
N LEU A 180 25.82 -0.31 -26.19
CA LEU A 180 26.53 0.94 -26.52
C LEU A 180 27.94 1.00 -25.93
N GLU A 181 28.12 0.61 -24.67
CA GLU A 181 29.43 0.61 -24.04
C GLU A 181 30.42 -0.33 -24.74
N LYS A 182 29.95 -1.49 -25.20
CA LYS A 182 30.76 -2.46 -25.94
C LYS A 182 31.20 -1.88 -27.28
N ASP A 183 30.27 -1.31 -28.04
CA ASP A 183 30.55 -0.77 -29.39
C ASP A 183 31.52 0.41 -29.33
N LEU A 184 31.33 1.32 -28.36
CA LEU A 184 32.21 2.47 -28.13
C LEU A 184 33.63 2.07 -27.67
N LYS A 185 33.80 0.88 -27.08
CA LYS A 185 35.11 0.35 -26.67
C LYS A 185 35.85 -0.36 -27.79
N SER A 186 35.14 -0.93 -28.78
CA SER A 186 35.75 -1.60 -29.94
C SER A 186 36.29 -0.64 -31.00
N GLU A 187 35.81 0.60 -31.05
CA GLU A 187 36.25 1.60 -32.04
C GLU A 187 37.54 2.35 -31.65
N LYS A 188 38.30 2.81 -32.65
CA LYS A 188 39.46 3.71 -32.44
C LYS A 188 39.00 4.97 -31.71
N GLN A 189 39.50 5.18 -30.48
CA GLN A 189 38.98 6.20 -29.58
C GLN A 189 39.23 7.65 -30.03
N SER A 190 38.28 8.20 -30.80
CA SER A 190 38.18 9.64 -31.05
C SER A 190 37.78 10.39 -29.77
N ARG A 191 38.08 11.71 -29.70
CA ARG A 191 37.68 12.57 -28.57
C ARG A 191 36.16 12.56 -28.35
N ARG A 192 35.37 12.46 -29.42
CA ARG A 192 33.90 12.38 -29.39
C ARG A 192 33.43 11.10 -28.71
N LEU A 193 34.00 9.95 -29.09
CA LEU A 193 33.67 8.65 -28.52
C LEU A 193 34.00 8.58 -27.02
N ARG A 194 35.14 9.13 -26.59
CA ARG A 194 35.48 9.21 -25.15
C ARG A 194 34.46 9.99 -24.33
N ARG A 195 34.00 11.14 -24.85
CA ARG A 195 32.94 11.94 -24.19
C ARG A 195 31.64 11.16 -24.09
N LEU A 196 31.27 10.44 -25.16
CA LEU A 196 30.06 9.64 -25.17
C LEU A 196 30.15 8.46 -24.19
N LEU A 197 31.29 7.76 -24.15
CA LEU A 197 31.54 6.68 -23.18
C LEU A 197 31.43 7.18 -21.74
N HIS A 198 31.98 8.36 -21.43
CA HIS A 198 31.81 8.97 -20.11
C HIS A 198 30.34 9.28 -19.78
N ARG A 199 29.54 9.71 -20.77
CA ARG A 199 28.09 9.87 -20.58
C ARG A 199 27.39 8.54 -20.35
N VAL A 200 27.75 7.48 -21.06
CA VAL A 200 27.22 6.12 -20.81
C VAL A 200 27.50 5.69 -19.36
N GLN A 201 28.74 5.84 -18.89
CA GLN A 201 29.12 5.53 -17.50
C GLN A 201 28.34 6.37 -16.49
N HIS A 202 28.16 7.67 -16.77
CA HIS A 202 27.33 8.53 -15.93
C HIS A 202 25.88 8.05 -15.85
N VAL A 203 25.26 7.69 -16.97
CA VAL A 203 23.89 7.17 -17.02
C VAL A 203 23.77 5.81 -16.34
N GLN A 204 24.80 4.95 -16.42
CA GLN A 204 24.85 3.71 -15.64
C GLN A 204 24.84 3.98 -14.13
N ASN A 205 25.52 5.01 -13.64
CA ASN A 205 25.48 5.42 -12.23
C ASN A 205 24.08 5.93 -11.82
N ILE A 206 23.41 6.69 -12.69
CA ILE A 206 22.02 7.09 -12.48
C ILE A 206 21.14 5.84 -12.38
N LEU A 207 21.32 4.86 -13.27
CA LEU A 207 20.55 3.60 -13.27
C LEU A 207 20.70 2.86 -11.93
N GLN A 208 21.91 2.76 -11.38
CA GLN A 208 22.12 2.13 -10.06
C GLN A 208 21.44 2.92 -8.94
N THR A 209 21.46 4.24 -9.02
CA THR A 209 20.79 5.12 -8.05
C THR A 209 19.28 4.93 -8.08
N VAL A 210 18.68 4.94 -9.29
CA VAL A 210 17.24 4.68 -9.50
C VAL A 210 16.88 3.28 -9.00
N ARG A 211 17.69 2.26 -9.29
CA ARG A 211 17.50 0.89 -8.80
C ARG A 211 17.38 0.86 -7.27
N LYS A 212 18.30 1.51 -6.57
CA LYS A 212 18.28 1.57 -5.10
C LYS A 212 17.03 2.30 -4.59
N LYS A 213 16.71 3.48 -5.15
CA LYS A 213 15.51 4.24 -4.78
C LYS A 213 14.22 3.43 -4.95
N LEU A 214 14.07 2.69 -6.06
CA LEU A 214 12.91 1.83 -6.30
C LEU A 214 12.84 0.67 -5.32
N GLN A 215 13.98 0.05 -5.00
CA GLN A 215 14.05 -1.01 -3.99
C GLN A 215 13.59 -0.50 -2.61
N ASP A 216 14.11 0.66 -2.20
CA ASP A 216 13.78 1.27 -0.91
C ASP A 216 12.30 1.69 -0.85
N ALA A 217 11.80 2.34 -1.91
CA ALA A 217 10.39 2.73 -2.02
C ALA A 217 9.45 1.51 -1.93
N TYR A 218 9.74 0.44 -2.67
CA TYR A 218 8.92 -0.77 -2.62
C TYR A 218 8.94 -1.43 -1.24
N ALA A 219 10.09 -1.44 -0.57
CA ALA A 219 10.21 -2.01 0.77
C ALA A 219 9.31 -1.27 1.77
N VAL A 220 9.31 0.07 1.75
CA VAL A 220 8.43 0.89 2.60
C VAL A 220 6.96 0.57 2.33
N LEU A 221 6.54 0.58 1.06
CA LEU A 221 5.15 0.30 0.65
C LEU A 221 4.72 -1.14 1.01
N HIS A 222 5.65 -2.09 0.91
CA HIS A 222 5.37 -3.49 1.26
C HIS A 222 5.21 -3.71 2.76
N LEU A 223 6.05 -3.06 3.57
CA LEU A 223 5.95 -3.11 5.03
C LEU A 223 4.70 -2.39 5.54
N GLU A 224 4.31 -1.29 4.89
CA GLU A 224 3.08 -0.56 5.19
C GLU A 224 1.84 -1.47 5.04
N GLY A 225 1.80 -2.30 3.99
CA GLY A 225 0.74 -3.30 3.79
C GLY A 225 0.71 -4.43 4.83
N LYS A 226 1.80 -4.62 5.59
CA LYS A 226 1.87 -5.56 6.72
C LYS A 226 1.67 -4.90 8.08
N SER A 227 1.41 -3.59 8.10
CA SER A 227 1.26 -2.84 9.34
C SER A 227 -0.06 -3.19 10.07
N PRO A 228 -0.21 -2.75 11.34
CA PRO A 228 -1.48 -2.80 12.06
C PRO A 228 -2.62 -2.02 11.38
N TYR A 229 -2.30 -1.23 10.36
CA TYR A 229 -3.24 -0.47 9.53
C TYR A 229 -3.52 -1.15 8.19
N SER A 230 -3.09 -2.41 8.01
CA SER A 230 -3.55 -3.26 6.91
C SER A 230 -5.08 -3.33 6.92
N GLU A 231 -5.68 -3.49 5.74
CA GLU A 231 -7.13 -3.45 5.56
C GLU A 231 -7.89 -4.36 6.54
N THR A 232 -7.48 -5.62 6.61
CA THR A 232 -8.11 -6.62 7.47
C THR A 232 -7.93 -6.30 8.94
N ALA A 233 -6.74 -5.83 9.36
CA ALA A 233 -6.49 -5.45 10.74
C ALA A 233 -7.30 -4.21 11.14
N LEU A 234 -7.32 -3.20 10.28
CA LEU A 234 -8.05 -1.96 10.51
C LEU A 234 -9.56 -2.19 10.55
N GLN A 235 -10.09 -3.00 9.63
CA GLN A 235 -11.51 -3.37 9.61
C GLN A 235 -11.92 -4.07 10.91
N LYS A 236 -11.10 -5.01 11.39
CA LYS A 236 -11.32 -5.66 12.70
C LYS A 236 -11.33 -4.65 13.85
N ARG A 237 -10.39 -3.70 13.86
CA ARG A 237 -10.34 -2.63 14.88
C ARG A 237 -11.58 -1.73 14.83
N PHE A 238 -12.04 -1.38 13.63
CA PHE A 238 -13.25 -0.56 13.44
C PHE A 238 -14.52 -1.26 13.90
N VAL A 239 -14.67 -2.55 13.61
CA VAL A 239 -15.78 -3.37 14.10
C VAL A 239 -15.75 -3.43 15.63
N ALA A 240 -14.59 -3.76 16.23
CA ALA A 240 -14.45 -3.82 17.68
C ALA A 240 -14.78 -2.48 18.36
N ALA A 241 -14.39 -1.35 17.75
CA ALA A 241 -14.71 -0.01 18.27
C ALA A 241 -16.22 0.29 18.20
N MET A 242 -16.90 -0.11 17.11
CA MET A 242 -18.37 0.01 17.01
C MET A 242 -19.08 -0.83 18.07
N ASP A 243 -18.68 -2.09 18.24
CA ASP A 243 -19.30 -3.01 19.20
C ASP A 243 -19.15 -2.48 20.63
N TYR A 244 -17.94 -2.01 20.97
CA TYR A 244 -17.68 -1.36 22.26
C TYR A 244 -18.59 -0.15 22.48
N LYS A 245 -18.78 0.71 21.47
CA LYS A 245 -19.65 1.89 21.54
C LYS A 245 -21.14 1.55 21.72
N VAL A 246 -21.60 0.51 21.03
CA VAL A 246 -22.99 0.02 21.19
C VAL A 246 -23.19 -0.54 22.60
N LEU A 247 -22.25 -1.35 23.10
CA LEU A 247 -22.29 -1.90 24.45
C LEU A 247 -22.25 -0.81 25.52
N GLN A 248 -21.39 0.21 25.36
CA GLN A 248 -21.30 1.34 26.29
C GLN A 248 -22.63 2.13 26.34
N SER A 249 -23.24 2.39 25.19
CA SER A 249 -24.54 3.07 25.11
C SER A 249 -25.65 2.28 25.80
N ARG A 250 -25.69 0.94 25.61
CA ARG A 250 -26.63 0.05 26.30
C ARG A 250 -26.42 0.09 27.82
N ARG A 251 -25.18 -0.02 28.30
CA ARG A 251 -24.86 0.05 29.74
C ARG A 251 -25.30 1.38 30.37
N ARG A 252 -25.10 2.51 29.68
CA ARG A 252 -25.58 3.82 30.14
C ARG A 252 -27.11 3.88 30.22
N HIS A 253 -27.83 3.31 29.26
CA HIS A 253 -29.30 3.22 29.30
C HIS A 253 -29.81 2.36 30.47
N PHE A 254 -29.18 1.21 30.73
CA PHE A 254 -29.55 0.35 31.86
C PHE A 254 -29.26 0.99 33.22
N ALA A 255 -28.13 1.71 33.35
CA ALA A 255 -27.79 2.45 34.57
C ALA A 255 -28.76 3.62 34.84
N LEU A 256 -29.22 4.31 33.80
CA LEU A 256 -30.21 5.39 33.92
C LEU A 256 -31.59 4.86 34.31
N LYS A 257 -32.03 3.72 33.74
CA LYS A 257 -33.30 3.06 34.12
C LYS A 257 -33.33 2.62 35.58
N ARG A 258 -32.22 2.13 36.15
CA ARG A 258 -32.15 1.78 37.58
C ARG A 258 -32.23 2.99 38.51
N LYS A 259 -31.81 4.18 38.08
CA LYS A 259 -31.88 5.42 38.87
C LYS A 259 -33.21 6.16 38.76
N LEU A 260 -34.00 5.88 37.72
CA LEU A 260 -35.32 6.50 37.48
C LEU A 260 -36.51 5.67 38.02
N SER A 261 -36.26 4.56 38.72
CA SER A 261 -37.32 3.83 39.42
C SER A 261 -37.11 3.83 40.93
N PRO A 262 -37.66 4.84 41.64
CA PRO A 262 -38.16 4.66 43.00
C PRO A 262 -39.66 4.99 43.02
N SER A 263 -40.50 4.03 42.61
CA SER A 263 -41.92 4.05 42.96
C SER A 263 -42.46 2.62 43.08
N TYR A 264 -41.80 1.82 43.92
CA TYR A 264 -42.50 0.70 44.56
C TYR A 264 -42.65 1.07 46.03
N GLN A 265 -43.80 1.67 46.34
CA GLN A 265 -44.27 1.80 47.72
C GLN A 265 -44.36 0.39 48.30
N SER A 266 -43.55 0.12 49.33
CA SER A 266 -43.76 -1.02 50.22
C SER A 266 -45.11 -0.82 50.93
N ARG A 267 -46.18 -1.41 50.38
CA ARG A 267 -47.40 -1.64 51.14
C ARG A 267 -47.08 -2.69 52.20
N THR A 268 -46.97 -2.23 53.43
CA THR A 268 -47.05 -3.03 54.65
C THR A 268 -48.36 -3.80 54.65
N ILE A 269 -48.30 -5.11 54.36
CA ILE A 269 -49.40 -6.03 54.63
C ILE A 269 -49.30 -6.35 56.12
N LYS A 270 -50.15 -5.71 56.93
CA LYS A 270 -50.47 -6.15 58.29
C LYS A 270 -51.30 -7.42 58.16
N CYS A 271 -50.75 -8.56 58.58
CA CYS A 271 -51.54 -9.74 58.90
C CYS A 271 -51.90 -9.66 60.39
N ASP A 272 -53.13 -9.22 60.69
CA ASP A 272 -53.78 -9.51 61.95
C ASP A 272 -54.77 -10.66 61.71
N HIS A 273 -54.65 -11.72 62.50
CA HIS A 273 -55.71 -12.59 63.04
C HIS A 273 -55.01 -13.78 63.73
N LEU A 274 -54.91 -13.76 65.06
CA LEU A 274 -55.74 -14.55 65.98
C LEU A 274 -55.66 -16.07 65.72
N TYR A 275 -54.96 -16.82 66.58
CA TYR A 275 -55.60 -17.56 67.68
C TYR A 275 -54.56 -18.13 68.67
N GLN A 276 -54.98 -18.06 69.92
CA GLN A 276 -54.36 -18.51 71.17
C GLN A 276 -54.39 -20.04 71.37
N LEU A 277 -53.39 -20.53 72.13
CA LEU A 277 -53.44 -21.65 73.11
C LEU A 277 -53.69 -23.07 72.53
N SER A 278 -53.13 -24.18 73.02
CA SER A 278 -52.22 -24.53 74.11
C SER A 278 -51.88 -26.03 74.00
N CYS A 279 -50.94 -26.50 74.83
CA CYS A 279 -50.52 -27.88 75.05
C CYS A 279 -51.63 -28.93 75.24
N PHE A 280 -51.22 -30.18 75.01
CA PHE A 280 -51.85 -31.51 75.15
C PHE A 280 -52.74 -32.00 74.00
#